data_AF-A0A1S6J0U8-F1
#
_entry.id   AF-A0A1S6J0U8-F1
#
_cell.length_a   1.000
_cell.length_b   1.000
_cell.length_c   1.000
_cell.angle_alpha   90.00
_cell.angle_beta   90.00
_cell.angle_gamma   90.00
#
_symmetry.space_group_name_H-M   'P 1'
#
loop_
_entity.id
_entity.type
_entity.pdbx_description
1 polymer ?
#
loop_
_entity_poly.entity_id
_entity_poly.type
_entity_poly.pdbx_seq_one_letter_code
_entity_poly.pdbx_strand_id
1 'polypeptide(L)'
;MGTEEGGAEIWRFQKLTLEESLALRSSFNFAMDFRHVWEELYGIPLKQFKGPTTWRFMAALLLSLQGKTPDKESVQRFVFEDKLLGQLDGDHFLCEFMPLPKRGKNSIEPYNLIWSTPTQYKQEVAPKRLQIILETLQRKQAVKLIISYDHDATAQLLQGVRAQKAGEWVIFKNQKYFLWQLDLEEKRKIYLLQTPFFGQGQISYPGIQTITSTIKNAIMLD
;
A
#
# COMPACT_ATOMS: atom_id res chain seq x y z
N MET A 1 5.68 -3.13 0.43
CA MET A 1 6.04 -2.39 1.66
C MET A 1 5.84 -0.92 1.37
N GLY A 2 5.01 -0.20 2.13
CA GLY A 2 4.70 1.18 1.80
C GLY A 2 5.91 2.08 2.00
N THR A 3 6.42 2.65 0.91
CA THR A 3 7.61 3.52 0.90
C THR A 3 7.36 4.86 0.23
N GLU A 4 6.21 5.09 -0.39
CA GLU A 4 6.13 6.12 -1.43
C GLU A 4 5.78 7.54 -0.99
N GLU A 5 5.10 7.82 0.12
CA GLU A 5 4.82 9.22 0.51
C GLU A 5 5.08 9.56 1.99
N GLY A 6 5.51 8.59 2.80
CA GLY A 6 6.02 8.84 4.15
C GLY A 6 7.35 9.60 4.08
N GLY A 7 7.27 10.92 4.11
CA GLY A 7 8.36 11.85 3.88
C GLY A 7 7.90 13.17 3.27
N ALA A 8 6.66 13.29 2.75
CA ALA A 8 6.16 14.58 2.29
C ALA A 8 6.04 15.59 3.44
N GLU A 9 5.72 15.12 4.65
CA GLU A 9 5.70 15.89 5.88
C GLU A 9 7.07 16.48 6.25
N ILE A 10 8.15 15.85 5.80
CA ILE A 10 9.52 16.31 5.98
C ILE A 10 9.97 17.16 4.78
N TRP A 11 9.97 16.58 3.59
CA TRP A 11 10.67 17.12 2.42
C TRP A 11 9.84 18.09 1.59
N ARG A 12 8.53 17.86 1.49
CA ARG A 12 7.64 18.65 0.62
C ARG A 12 6.97 19.80 1.36
N PHE A 13 6.47 19.51 2.56
CA PHE A 13 5.68 20.46 3.35
C PHE A 13 6.42 21.00 4.58
N GLN A 14 7.57 20.40 4.95
CA GLN A 14 8.42 20.85 6.05
C GLN A 14 7.64 21.07 7.35
N LYS A 15 6.69 20.17 7.64
CA LYS A 15 5.83 20.20 8.83
C LYS A 15 6.49 19.55 10.03
N LEU A 16 7.32 18.53 9.78
CA LEU A 16 8.04 17.78 10.79
C LEU A 16 9.51 17.67 10.39
N THR A 17 10.41 17.61 11.37
CA THR A 17 11.77 17.12 11.17
C THR A 17 11.79 15.62 10.90
N LEU A 18 12.92 15.08 10.47
CA LEU A 18 13.10 13.64 10.31
C LEU A 18 12.90 12.92 11.66
N GLU A 19 13.47 13.46 12.73
CA GLU A 19 13.36 12.93 14.09
C GLU A 19 11.90 12.92 14.57
N GLU A 20 11.16 14.01 14.35
CA GLU A 20 9.75 14.13 14.72
C GLU A 20 8.88 13.14 13.93
N SER A 21 9.08 13.04 12.61
CA SER A 21 8.36 12.06 11.78
C SER A 21 8.67 10.63 12.21
N LEU A 22 9.94 10.28 12.47
CA LEU A 22 10.31 8.94 12.94
C LEU A 22 9.71 8.63 14.32
N ALA A 23 9.74 9.58 15.25
CA ALA A 23 9.14 9.44 16.57
C ALA A 23 7.62 9.20 16.48
N LEU A 24 6.93 10.02 15.69
CA LEU A 24 5.49 9.90 15.42
C LEU A 24 5.14 8.56 14.75
N ARG A 25 5.85 8.18 13.69
CA ARG A 25 5.60 6.91 12.96
C ARG A 25 5.92 5.67 13.80
N SER A 26 6.73 5.81 14.85
CA SER A 26 6.97 4.74 15.82
C SER A 26 5.74 4.43 16.68
N SER A 27 4.79 5.38 16.83
CA SER A 27 3.58 5.20 17.63
C SER A 27 2.35 4.82 16.81
N PHE A 28 2.49 4.63 15.50
CA PHE A 28 1.36 4.27 14.65
C PHE A 28 0.79 2.90 15.04
N ASN A 29 -0.53 2.77 14.96
CA ASN A 29 -1.16 1.46 15.02
C ASN A 29 -0.95 0.72 13.70
N PHE A 30 -1.16 -0.60 13.72
CA PHE A 30 -1.00 -1.41 12.51
C PHE A 30 -1.84 -0.90 11.33
N ALA A 31 -3.08 -0.52 11.62
CA ALA A 31 -3.97 0.14 10.68
C ALA A 31 -4.24 1.55 11.21
N MET A 32 -4.09 2.53 10.33
CA MET A 32 -4.36 3.94 10.61
C MET A 32 -5.23 4.48 9.48
N ASP A 33 -6.16 5.35 9.81
CA ASP A 33 -6.97 6.04 8.81
C ASP A 33 -6.08 7.01 8.02
N PHE A 34 -6.11 6.89 6.69
CA PHE A 34 -5.31 7.72 5.78
C PHE A 34 -5.50 9.22 6.02
N ARG A 35 -6.77 9.66 6.13
CA ARG A 35 -7.10 11.06 6.37
C ARG A 35 -6.55 11.49 7.72
N HIS A 36 -6.76 10.71 8.77
CA HIS A 36 -6.27 11.04 10.10
C HIS A 36 -4.75 11.25 10.10
N VAL A 37 -3.98 10.36 9.47
CA VAL A 37 -2.52 10.52 9.41
C VAL A 37 -2.13 11.79 8.67
N TRP A 38 -2.70 12.04 7.48
CA TRP A 38 -2.33 13.21 6.68
C TRP A 38 -2.80 14.53 7.28
N GLU A 39 -4.07 14.64 7.63
CA GLU A 39 -4.67 15.92 8.01
C GLU A 39 -4.45 16.27 9.48
N GLU A 40 -4.44 15.27 10.37
CA GLU A 40 -4.38 15.50 11.82
C GLU A 40 -2.98 15.28 12.39
N LEU A 41 -2.31 14.17 12.01
CA LEU A 41 -0.96 13.89 12.54
C LEU A 41 0.13 14.69 11.81
N TYR A 42 0.06 14.79 10.48
CA TYR A 42 1.03 15.57 9.71
C TYR A 42 0.61 17.04 9.52
N GLY A 43 -0.66 17.38 9.74
CA GLY A 43 -1.16 18.74 9.54
C GLY A 43 -1.17 19.18 8.08
N ILE A 44 -1.36 18.23 7.15
CA ILE A 44 -1.33 18.46 5.70
C ILE A 44 -2.72 18.15 5.12
N PRO A 45 -3.49 19.17 4.72
CA PRO A 45 -4.80 18.96 4.13
C PRO A 45 -4.69 18.22 2.79
N LEU A 46 -5.45 17.13 2.63
CA LEU A 46 -5.43 16.33 1.39
C LEU A 46 -5.80 17.17 0.16
N LYS A 47 -6.68 18.17 0.32
CA LYS A 47 -7.08 19.10 -0.75
C LYS A 47 -5.91 19.92 -1.35
N GLN A 48 -4.77 20.02 -0.67
CA GLN A 48 -3.59 20.73 -1.18
C GLN A 48 -2.80 19.91 -2.22
N PHE A 49 -3.04 18.60 -2.32
CA PHE A 49 -2.36 17.77 -3.29
C PHE A 49 -2.85 18.04 -4.71
N LYS A 50 -1.95 18.55 -5.54
CA LYS A 50 -2.17 18.77 -6.98
C LYS A 50 -1.22 17.92 -7.81
N GLY A 51 -1.66 17.60 -9.03
CA GLY A 51 -0.88 16.82 -9.99
C GLY A 51 -1.12 15.31 -9.92
N PRO A 52 -0.33 14.53 -10.69
CA PRO A 52 -0.38 13.09 -10.67
C PRO A 52 0.14 12.57 -9.31
N THR A 53 -0.62 11.69 -8.67
CA THR A 53 -0.20 10.98 -7.47
C THR A 53 -0.54 9.50 -7.61
N THR A 54 0.26 8.65 -6.97
CA THR A 54 0.04 7.20 -6.88
C THR A 54 -1.36 6.90 -6.33
N TRP A 55 -1.83 7.70 -5.36
CA TRP A 55 -3.16 7.59 -4.75
C TRP A 55 -4.32 7.65 -5.75
N ARG A 56 -4.19 8.45 -6.81
CA ARG A 56 -5.25 8.55 -7.83
C ARG A 56 -5.44 7.23 -8.57
N PHE A 57 -4.34 6.54 -8.89
CA PHE A 57 -4.40 5.25 -9.56
C PHE A 57 -4.81 4.13 -8.60
N MET A 58 -4.43 4.22 -7.32
CA MET A 58 -4.96 3.34 -6.27
C MET A 58 -6.50 3.47 -6.19
N ALA A 59 -7.00 4.70 -6.11
CA ALA A 59 -8.43 4.98 -6.11
C ALA A 59 -9.12 4.50 -7.39
N ALA A 60 -8.52 4.70 -8.57
CA ALA A 60 -9.08 4.22 -9.83
C ALA A 60 -9.20 2.68 -9.87
N LEU A 61 -8.22 1.96 -9.31
CA LEU A 61 -8.29 0.51 -9.15
C LEU A 61 -9.41 0.12 -8.19
N LEU A 62 -9.49 0.75 -7.01
CA LEU A 62 -10.51 0.45 -5.99
C LEU A 62 -11.92 0.70 -6.52
N LEU A 63 -12.14 1.84 -7.19
CA LEU A 63 -13.40 2.15 -7.88
C LEU A 63 -13.76 1.07 -8.90
N SER A 64 -12.80 0.65 -9.73
CA SER A 64 -13.00 -0.41 -10.72
C SER A 64 -13.32 -1.77 -10.08
N LEU A 65 -12.69 -2.12 -8.95
CA LEU A 65 -13.00 -3.33 -8.19
C LEU A 65 -14.44 -3.30 -7.64
N GLN A 66 -14.93 -2.12 -7.27
CA GLN A 66 -16.32 -1.88 -6.86
C GLN A 66 -17.31 -1.80 -8.04
N GLY A 67 -16.87 -2.10 -9.27
CA GLY A 67 -17.72 -2.05 -10.47
C GLY A 67 -18.04 -0.63 -10.95
N LYS A 68 -17.35 0.40 -10.44
CA LYS A 68 -17.51 1.80 -10.86
C LYS A 68 -16.51 2.11 -11.96
N THR A 69 -16.92 2.92 -12.94
CA THR A 69 -16.01 3.43 -13.97
C THR A 69 -15.14 4.55 -13.38
N PRO A 70 -13.80 4.41 -13.36
CA PRO A 70 -12.93 5.47 -12.89
C PRO A 70 -12.78 6.55 -13.97
N ASP A 71 -12.90 7.79 -13.54
CA ASP A 71 -12.64 8.99 -14.33
C ASP A 71 -11.92 10.04 -13.45
N LYS A 72 -11.61 11.21 -14.03
CA LYS A 72 -10.88 12.27 -13.29
C LYS A 72 -11.66 12.76 -12.07
N GLU A 73 -12.96 12.95 -12.19
CA GLU A 73 -13.82 13.49 -11.14
C GLU A 73 -14.05 12.46 -10.04
N SER A 74 -14.44 11.23 -10.40
CA SER A 74 -14.68 10.17 -9.42
C SER A 74 -13.42 9.82 -8.61
N VAL A 75 -12.25 9.81 -9.25
CA VAL A 75 -10.95 9.59 -8.58
C VAL A 75 -10.57 10.79 -7.69
N GLN A 76 -10.75 12.02 -8.17
CA GLN A 76 -10.50 13.23 -7.38
C GLN A 76 -11.34 13.23 -6.11
N ARG A 77 -12.63 12.96 -6.27
CA ARG A 77 -13.59 12.96 -5.18
C ARG A 77 -13.25 11.88 -4.16
N PHE A 78 -12.99 10.65 -4.61
CA PHE A 78 -12.63 9.52 -3.74
C PHE A 78 -11.46 9.81 -2.82
N VAL A 79 -10.36 10.40 -3.33
CA VAL A 79 -9.15 10.62 -2.53
C VAL A 79 -9.19 11.91 -1.72
N PHE A 80 -9.64 13.02 -2.32
CA PHE A 80 -9.37 14.36 -1.77
C PHE A 80 -10.60 15.08 -1.21
N GLU A 81 -11.80 14.68 -1.62
CA GLU A 81 -13.06 15.32 -1.19
C GLU A 81 -13.79 14.45 -0.18
N ASP A 82 -14.13 13.22 -0.58
CA ASP A 82 -14.79 12.22 0.25
C ASP A 82 -13.78 11.49 1.16
N LYS A 83 -12.50 11.46 0.77
CA LYS A 83 -11.37 10.94 1.58
C LYS A 83 -11.55 9.47 1.98
N LEU A 84 -11.96 8.65 1.01
CA LEU A 84 -12.31 7.23 1.18
C LEU A 84 -11.12 6.28 1.09
N LEU A 85 -9.96 6.77 0.65
CA LEU A 85 -8.76 5.94 0.53
C LEU A 85 -8.23 5.58 1.91
N GLY A 86 -8.02 4.29 2.20
CA GLY A 86 -7.36 3.79 3.40
C GLY A 86 -8.10 4.06 4.71
N GLN A 87 -9.43 4.10 4.69
CA GLN A 87 -10.24 4.26 5.90
C GLN A 87 -10.27 2.99 6.76
N LEU A 88 -10.38 3.16 8.07
CA LEU A 88 -10.41 2.03 9.02
C LEU A 88 -11.69 1.17 8.91
N ASP A 89 -12.80 1.80 8.53
CA ASP A 89 -14.10 1.17 8.28
C ASP A 89 -14.31 0.79 6.81
N GLY A 90 -13.27 0.97 5.97
CA GLY A 90 -13.28 0.60 4.56
C GLY A 90 -12.98 -0.87 4.28
N ASP A 91 -12.96 -1.21 2.99
CA ASP A 91 -12.63 -2.56 2.46
C ASP A 91 -11.15 -2.73 2.10
N HIS A 92 -10.31 -1.74 2.40
CA HIS A 92 -8.89 -1.72 2.06
C HIS A 92 -8.09 -0.90 3.08
N PHE A 93 -6.78 -1.19 3.19
CA PHE A 93 -5.85 -0.38 3.97
C PHE A 93 -4.51 -0.26 3.24
N LEU A 94 -3.75 0.79 3.55
CA LEU A 94 -2.44 1.03 2.96
C LEU A 94 -1.33 0.60 3.92
N CYS A 95 -0.31 -0.10 3.40
CA CYS A 95 0.87 -0.47 4.19
C CYS A 95 1.82 0.72 4.48
N GLU A 96 1.47 1.92 4.02
CA GLU A 96 2.27 3.14 4.14
C GLU A 96 2.38 3.66 5.59
N PHE A 97 1.29 3.50 6.35
CA PHE A 97 1.18 3.96 7.74
C PHE A 97 1.33 2.83 8.75
N MET A 98 2.01 1.76 8.36
CA MET A 98 2.43 0.74 9.31
C MET A 98 3.51 1.30 10.24
N PRO A 99 3.47 0.96 11.54
CA PRO A 99 4.47 1.41 12.49
C PRO A 99 5.86 0.99 12.06
N LEU A 100 6.83 1.82 12.44
CA LEU A 100 8.21 1.39 12.36
C LEU A 100 8.41 0.16 13.28
N PRO A 101 9.12 -0.87 12.83
CA PRO A 101 9.37 -2.04 13.67
C PRO A 101 10.23 -1.62 14.86
N LYS A 102 9.67 -1.71 16.06
CA LYS A 102 10.39 -1.44 17.31
C LYS A 102 11.17 -2.66 17.76
N ARG A 103 12.17 -2.43 18.64
CA ARG A 103 12.93 -3.52 19.28
C ARG A 103 12.05 -4.45 20.14
N GLY A 104 10.90 -3.97 20.61
CA GLY A 104 9.92 -4.78 21.34
C GLY A 104 8.57 -4.07 21.52
N LYS A 105 7.53 -4.83 21.86
CA LYS A 105 6.13 -4.33 22.02
C LYS A 105 5.99 -3.19 23.03
N ASN A 106 6.83 -3.16 24.07
CA ASN A 106 6.78 -2.16 25.15
C ASN A 106 7.86 -1.08 25.04
N SER A 107 8.60 -1.02 23.93
CA SER A 107 9.67 -0.04 23.75
C SER A 107 9.08 1.35 23.50
N ILE A 108 9.35 2.26 24.43
CA ILE A 108 9.02 3.69 24.33
C ILE A 108 10.22 4.53 23.89
N GLU A 109 11.38 3.89 23.67
CA GLU A 109 12.61 4.59 23.33
C GLU A 109 12.60 5.07 21.86
N PRO A 110 13.15 6.27 21.59
CA PRO A 110 13.44 6.71 20.23
C PRO A 110 14.36 5.71 19.51
N TYR A 111 14.40 5.78 18.18
CA TYR A 111 15.40 5.03 17.41
C TYR A 111 16.80 5.53 17.77
N ASN A 112 17.64 4.64 18.31
CA ASN A 112 19.00 4.97 18.74
C ASN A 112 19.93 5.39 17.59
N LEU A 113 19.58 5.07 16.35
CA LEU A 113 20.35 5.38 15.16
C LEU A 113 19.40 5.87 14.07
N ILE A 114 19.70 7.03 13.51
CA ILE A 114 19.16 7.44 12.21
C ILE A 114 20.05 6.79 11.15
N TRP A 115 19.45 6.00 10.26
CA TRP A 115 20.19 5.34 9.19
C TRP A 115 20.84 6.38 8.28
N SER A 116 22.14 6.22 8.01
CA SER A 116 22.88 7.16 7.17
C SER A 116 22.59 7.00 5.68
N THR A 117 21.97 5.89 5.29
CA THR A 117 21.53 5.64 3.91
C THR A 117 20.16 4.95 3.86
N PRO A 118 19.37 5.16 2.78
CA PRO A 118 18.14 4.41 2.55
C PRO A 118 18.35 2.89 2.47
N THR A 119 19.51 2.45 1.99
CA THR A 119 19.86 1.02 1.89
C THR A 119 19.95 0.37 3.26
N GLN A 120 20.64 1.00 4.21
CA GLN A 120 20.74 0.49 5.59
C GLN A 120 19.37 0.42 6.25
N TYR A 121 18.54 1.46 6.07
CA TYR A 121 17.15 1.44 6.54
C TYR A 121 16.40 0.24 5.95
N LYS A 122 16.46 0.04 4.62
CA LYS A 122 15.77 -1.08 3.97
C LYS A 122 16.26 -2.44 4.48
N GLN A 123 17.57 -2.65 4.61
CA GLN A 123 18.13 -3.92 5.08
C GLN A 123 17.65 -4.28 6.50
N GLU A 124 17.54 -3.31 7.39
CA GLU A 124 17.09 -3.56 8.76
C GLU A 124 15.56 -3.64 8.89
N VAL A 125 14.84 -2.75 8.21
CA VAL A 125 13.41 -2.51 8.44
C VAL A 125 12.52 -3.36 7.53
N ALA A 126 12.95 -3.66 6.30
CA ALA A 126 12.11 -4.40 5.36
C ALA A 126 11.73 -5.81 5.85
N PRO A 127 12.66 -6.65 6.36
CA PRO A 127 12.30 -7.98 6.85
C PRO A 127 11.31 -7.93 8.02
N LYS A 128 11.52 -6.98 8.95
CA LYS A 128 10.63 -6.78 10.10
C LYS A 128 9.25 -6.29 9.66
N ARG A 129 9.17 -5.39 8.65
CA ARG A 129 7.88 -4.96 8.08
C ARG A 129 7.15 -6.11 7.38
N LEU A 130 7.87 -6.96 6.64
CA LEU A 130 7.29 -8.16 6.03
C LEU A 130 6.67 -9.07 7.09
N GLN A 131 7.37 -9.31 8.20
CA GLN A 131 6.82 -10.08 9.32
C GLN A 131 5.50 -9.47 9.84
N ILE A 132 5.46 -8.16 10.08
CA ILE A 132 4.24 -7.49 10.56
C ILE A 132 3.08 -7.61 9.53
N ILE A 133 3.38 -7.57 8.23
CA ILE A 133 2.38 -7.79 7.15
C ILE A 133 1.85 -9.22 7.25
N LEU A 134 2.72 -10.24 7.30
CA LEU A 134 2.33 -11.65 7.37
C LEU A 134 1.49 -11.95 8.63
N GLU A 135 1.92 -11.47 9.79
CA GLU A 135 1.18 -11.58 11.06
C GLU A 135 -0.21 -10.92 10.99
N THR A 136 -0.35 -9.87 10.17
CA THR A 136 -1.64 -9.22 9.97
C THR A 136 -2.51 -10.01 9.03
N LEU A 137 -1.96 -10.51 7.93
CA LEU A 137 -2.71 -11.38 7.04
C LEU A 137 -3.26 -12.57 7.83
N GLN A 138 -2.48 -13.16 8.74
CA GLN A 138 -2.95 -14.20 9.65
C GLN A 138 -4.11 -13.74 10.56
N ARG A 139 -4.03 -12.54 11.14
CA ARG A 139 -5.07 -12.00 12.06
C ARG A 139 -6.33 -11.51 11.35
N LYS A 140 -6.22 -11.04 10.10
CA LYS A 140 -7.30 -10.40 9.35
C LYS A 140 -7.81 -11.32 8.25
N GLN A 141 -8.71 -12.24 8.64
CA GLN A 141 -9.23 -13.31 7.77
C GLN A 141 -10.00 -12.81 6.53
N ALA A 142 -10.52 -11.57 6.56
CA ALA A 142 -11.26 -10.98 5.45
C ALA A 142 -10.40 -10.54 4.25
N VAL A 143 -9.08 -10.44 4.39
CA VAL A 143 -8.20 -9.99 3.29
C VAL A 143 -8.17 -11.06 2.19
N LYS A 144 -8.61 -10.72 0.99
CA LYS A 144 -8.61 -11.62 -0.18
C LYS A 144 -7.51 -11.29 -1.19
N LEU A 145 -7.11 -10.02 -1.27
CA LEU A 145 -6.21 -9.51 -2.30
C LEU A 145 -5.16 -8.58 -1.67
N ILE A 146 -3.90 -8.81 -2.04
CA ILE A 146 -2.75 -7.95 -1.80
C ILE A 146 -2.36 -7.35 -3.15
N ILE A 147 -2.05 -6.07 -3.14
CA ILE A 147 -1.59 -5.38 -4.34
C ILE A 147 -0.19 -4.85 -4.06
N SER A 148 0.78 -5.26 -4.86
CA SER A 148 2.18 -4.87 -4.71
C SER A 148 2.73 -4.37 -6.04
N TYR A 149 3.29 -3.17 -6.01
CA TYR A 149 3.91 -2.56 -7.19
C TYR A 149 5.42 -2.36 -7.09
N ASP A 150 5.97 -2.59 -5.91
CA ASP A 150 7.41 -2.60 -5.69
C ASP A 150 7.96 -4.00 -5.99
N HIS A 151 8.91 -4.09 -6.92
CA HIS A 151 9.49 -5.36 -7.36
C HIS A 151 10.18 -6.10 -6.20
N ASP A 152 11.02 -5.40 -5.44
CA ASP A 152 11.84 -6.00 -4.40
C ASP A 152 10.99 -6.49 -3.22
N ALA A 153 9.99 -5.70 -2.81
CA ALA A 153 9.05 -6.10 -1.79
C ALA A 153 8.20 -7.30 -2.22
N THR A 154 7.82 -7.37 -3.51
CA THR A 154 7.09 -8.51 -4.05
C THR A 154 7.97 -9.76 -3.99
N ALA A 155 9.24 -9.67 -4.40
CA ALA A 155 10.17 -10.78 -4.35
C ALA A 155 10.38 -11.29 -2.92
N GLN A 156 10.57 -10.38 -1.96
CA GLN A 156 10.70 -10.74 -0.54
C GLN A 156 9.45 -11.45 0.00
N LEU A 157 8.25 -10.94 -0.34
CA LEU A 157 6.99 -11.58 0.06
C LEU A 157 6.89 -13.00 -0.52
N LEU A 158 7.16 -13.17 -1.82
CA LEU A 158 7.08 -14.47 -2.50
C LEU A 158 8.12 -15.49 -2.01
N GLN A 159 9.28 -15.04 -1.52
CA GLN A 159 10.27 -15.92 -0.88
C GLN A 159 9.83 -16.35 0.53
N GLY A 160 9.06 -15.52 1.21
CA GLY A 160 8.62 -15.76 2.59
C GLY A 160 7.36 -16.62 2.74
N VAL A 161 6.66 -16.94 1.63
CA VAL A 161 5.42 -17.73 1.66
C VAL A 161 5.39 -18.73 0.51
N ARG A 162 4.65 -19.82 0.69
CA ARG A 162 4.34 -20.72 -0.43
C ARG A 162 3.43 -19.98 -1.41
N ALA A 163 3.92 -19.80 -2.64
CA ALA A 163 3.20 -19.10 -3.69
C ALA A 163 3.20 -19.89 -4.98
N GLN A 164 2.10 -19.82 -5.73
CA GLN A 164 1.99 -20.34 -7.09
C GLN A 164 1.43 -19.29 -8.02
N LYS A 165 1.93 -19.26 -9.27
CA LYS A 165 1.41 -18.34 -10.29
C LYS A 165 0.00 -18.79 -10.68
N ALA A 166 -0.99 -17.92 -10.45
CA ALA A 166 -2.39 -18.13 -10.81
C ALA A 166 -2.74 -17.49 -12.16
N GLY A 167 -1.98 -16.49 -12.61
CA GLY A 167 -2.19 -15.84 -13.89
C GLY A 167 -1.07 -14.90 -14.30
N GLU A 168 -0.98 -14.64 -15.59
CA GLU A 168 -0.07 -13.66 -16.20
C GLU A 168 -0.77 -12.96 -17.37
N TRP A 169 -0.71 -11.63 -17.42
CA TRP A 169 -1.32 -10.84 -18.50
C TRP A 169 -0.39 -9.74 -18.97
N VAL A 170 -0.60 -9.32 -20.22
CA VAL A 170 0.02 -8.15 -20.83
C VAL A 170 -1.08 -7.19 -21.23
N ILE A 171 -1.09 -5.99 -20.67
CA ILE A 171 -2.26 -5.09 -20.79
C ILE A 171 -1.89 -3.75 -21.43
N PHE A 172 -0.67 -3.24 -21.21
CA PHE A 172 -0.23 -1.98 -21.83
C PHE A 172 1.26 -1.99 -22.11
N LYS A 173 1.68 -1.62 -23.33
CA LYS A 173 3.10 -1.46 -23.74
C LYS A 173 4.04 -2.57 -23.25
N ASN A 174 3.62 -3.83 -23.37
CA ASN A 174 4.36 -5.02 -22.90
C ASN A 174 4.59 -5.12 -21.38
N GLN A 175 3.92 -4.29 -20.57
CA GLN A 175 3.94 -4.41 -19.12
C GLN A 175 3.18 -5.66 -18.69
N LYS A 176 3.83 -6.47 -17.85
CA LYS A 176 3.32 -7.73 -17.35
C LYS A 176 2.71 -7.57 -15.97
N TYR A 177 1.67 -8.36 -15.76
CA TYR A 177 0.86 -8.43 -14.55
C TYR A 177 0.92 -9.86 -14.11
N PHE A 178 1.19 -10.10 -12.83
CA PHE A 178 1.21 -11.46 -12.30
C PHE A 178 0.22 -11.56 -11.16
N LEU A 179 -0.64 -12.56 -11.23
CA LEU A 179 -1.45 -12.97 -10.09
C LEU A 179 -0.81 -14.19 -9.47
N TRP A 180 -0.51 -14.09 -8.19
CA TRP A 180 0.00 -15.18 -7.39
C TRP A 180 -1.08 -15.61 -6.40
N GLN A 181 -1.29 -16.92 -6.25
CA GLN A 181 -2.01 -17.46 -5.10
C GLN A 181 -0.99 -17.72 -4.01
N LEU A 182 -1.22 -17.15 -2.83
CA LEU A 182 -0.43 -17.36 -1.63
C LEU A 182 -1.17 -18.36 -0.75
N ASP A 183 -0.46 -19.42 -0.35
CA ASP A 183 -0.96 -20.38 0.62
C ASP A 183 -0.48 -19.93 2.00
N LEU A 184 -1.38 -19.27 2.74
CA LEU A 184 -1.16 -19.04 4.17
C LEU A 184 -1.66 -20.25 4.96
N GLU A 185 -1.15 -20.42 6.18
CA GLU A 185 -1.57 -21.52 7.07
C GLU A 185 -3.11 -21.60 7.16
N GLU A 186 -3.64 -22.83 7.27
CA GLU A 186 -5.09 -23.12 7.40
C GLU A 186 -5.96 -22.92 6.14
N LYS A 187 -5.53 -23.44 4.97
CA LYS A 187 -6.35 -23.55 3.73
C LYS A 187 -6.88 -22.22 3.18
N ARG A 188 -6.44 -21.08 3.70
CA ARG A 188 -6.88 -19.76 3.21
C ARG A 188 -6.06 -19.36 1.99
N LYS A 189 -6.78 -19.03 0.92
CA LYS A 189 -6.21 -18.46 -0.29
C LYS A 189 -6.23 -16.95 -0.20
N ILE A 190 -5.05 -16.34 -0.26
CA ILE A 190 -4.91 -14.90 -0.52
C ILE A 190 -4.26 -14.74 -1.89
N TYR A 191 -4.71 -13.76 -2.66
CA TYR A 191 -4.11 -13.45 -3.94
C TYR A 191 -3.19 -12.25 -3.83
N LEU A 192 -2.08 -12.26 -4.56
CA LEU A 192 -1.16 -11.15 -4.72
C LEU A 192 -1.15 -10.73 -6.18
N LEU A 193 -1.62 -9.51 -6.44
CA LEU A 193 -1.41 -8.82 -7.71
C LEU A 193 -0.06 -8.11 -7.68
N GLN A 194 0.86 -8.55 -8.52
CA GLN A 194 2.12 -7.86 -8.82
C GLN A 194 1.91 -6.94 -10.03
N THR A 195 2.20 -5.64 -9.87
CA THR A 195 1.77 -4.59 -10.79
C THR A 195 2.80 -3.46 -10.94
N PRO A 196 3.31 -3.11 -12.14
CA PRO A 196 4.18 -1.93 -12.28
C PRO A 196 3.55 -0.50 -12.23
N PHE A 197 2.24 -0.30 -12.01
CA PHE A 197 1.57 0.92 -12.53
C PHE A 197 0.92 1.90 -11.55
N PHE A 198 1.10 1.78 -10.23
CA PHE A 198 0.73 2.91 -9.37
C PHE A 198 1.80 4.00 -9.49
N GLY A 199 1.64 4.87 -10.49
CA GLY A 199 2.55 5.98 -10.78
C GLY A 199 3.13 5.98 -12.20
N GLN A 200 3.71 7.12 -12.59
CA GLN A 200 4.59 7.27 -13.76
C GLN A 200 4.00 6.93 -15.16
N GLY A 201 2.67 6.99 -15.34
CA GLY A 201 2.05 6.85 -16.67
C GLY A 201 2.13 5.44 -17.27
N GLN A 202 2.28 4.44 -16.41
CA GLN A 202 2.42 3.03 -16.78
C GLN A 202 1.07 2.35 -17.11
N ILE A 203 -0.07 3.02 -16.86
CA ILE A 203 -1.42 2.48 -17.10
C ILE A 203 -2.45 3.58 -17.44
N SER A 204 -3.49 3.21 -18.17
CA SER A 204 -4.69 4.02 -18.46
C SER A 204 -5.92 3.50 -17.70
N TYR A 205 -6.97 4.31 -17.57
CA TYR A 205 -8.23 3.86 -16.96
C TYR A 205 -8.84 2.61 -17.65
N PRO A 206 -8.87 2.49 -18.99
CA PRO A 206 -9.28 1.24 -19.64
C PRO A 206 -8.39 0.04 -19.26
N GLY A 207 -7.09 0.25 -19.09
CA GLY A 207 -6.17 -0.78 -18.60
C GLY A 207 -6.54 -1.25 -17.19
N ILE A 208 -6.81 -0.31 -16.28
CA ILE A 208 -7.29 -0.59 -14.91
C ILE A 208 -8.55 -1.45 -14.95
N GLN A 209 -9.56 -1.04 -15.72
CA GLN A 209 -10.81 -1.80 -15.85
C GLN A 209 -10.59 -3.21 -16.38
N THR A 210 -9.67 -3.38 -17.35
CA THR A 210 -9.32 -4.69 -17.92
C THR A 210 -8.74 -5.61 -16.85
N ILE A 211 -7.82 -5.10 -16.03
CA ILE A 211 -7.19 -5.84 -14.92
C ILE A 211 -8.22 -6.21 -13.88
N THR A 212 -9.02 -5.25 -13.42
CA THR A 212 -9.99 -5.53 -12.35
C THR A 212 -11.01 -6.56 -12.79
N SER A 213 -11.50 -6.49 -14.03
CA SER A 213 -12.40 -7.52 -14.57
C SER A 213 -11.72 -8.90 -14.60
N THR A 214 -10.46 -8.95 -15.04
CA THR A 214 -9.66 -10.19 -15.07
C THR A 214 -9.45 -10.77 -13.68
N ILE A 215 -9.13 -9.91 -12.70
CA ILE A 215 -8.97 -10.29 -11.29
C ILE A 215 -10.30 -10.79 -10.74
N LYS A 216 -11.39 -10.01 -10.83
CA LYS A 216 -12.70 -10.41 -10.29
C LYS A 216 -13.12 -11.78 -10.81
N ASN A 217 -12.90 -12.06 -12.09
CA ASN A 217 -13.14 -13.38 -12.69
C ASN A 217 -12.23 -14.48 -12.13
N ALA A 218 -10.94 -14.19 -11.90
CA ALA A 218 -9.98 -15.17 -11.41
C ALA A 218 -10.14 -15.50 -9.91
N ILE A 219 -10.58 -14.53 -9.10
CA ILE A 219 -10.59 -14.63 -7.63
C ILE A 219 -11.98 -14.62 -7.01
N MET A 220 -13.04 -14.63 -7.83
CA MET A 220 -14.45 -14.61 -7.40
C MET A 220 -14.69 -13.53 -6.34
N LEU A 221 -14.18 -12.31 -6.59
CA LEU A 221 -14.56 -11.16 -5.78
C LEU A 221 -15.96 -10.75 -6.21
N ASP A 222 -16.92 -10.87 -5.30
CA ASP A 222 -18.24 -10.25 -5.40
C ASP A 222 -18.09 -8.73 -5.67
#